data_AF-A0A2E0JKN1-F1
#
_entry.id   AF-A0A2E0JKN1-F1
#
_cell.length_a   1.000
_cell.length_b   1.000
_cell.length_c   1.000
_cell.angle_alpha   90.00
_cell.angle_beta   90.00
_cell.angle_gamma   90.00
#
_symmetry.space_group_name_H-M   'P 1'
#
loop_
_entity.id
_entity.type
_entity.pdbx_description
1 polymer ?
#
loop_
_entity_poly.entity_id
_entity_poly.type
_entity_poly.pdbx_seq_one_letter_code
_entity_poly.pdbx_strand_id
1 'polypeptide(L)'
;MVEGSSGTFYKGTQIFYVPRGFESWLPNQNDEQQNSSREIIRWGGYTPEPDTTCGGSIFNHDHVYFVHPITKQRLLIASYWGAGLRIVDVSEPPVLADPLGISWPPEVGRWLGCPSADEGWYGPDGGGHANMTPEEWLDAEQGNDNIHYAVPYDHLVCNGISEYVPQAEWPSECGSGPGDATHGANWRHYTIIAPEYGSNPGHTGFLWTIDTTDPTRPFLVSKWRLPGEGTLANGSKHPQHYIPGGYIYSPHNGDTGTNGHVYWTHYHAGNWVTDHGRIWEEIVWENGVPEPDRGFQAIEELAPTHTIGYYLPSGPYWIDDPTTTLGYDMADCWASCMIPFDWGLQYDPRGFMFVSEMVSGVYVVQFDEDFDPRYNYPALWTIEEDD
;
A
#
# COMPACT_ATOMS: atom_id res chain seq x y z
N MET A 1 -15.85 -10.42 20.07
CA MET A 1 -15.72 -11.89 20.01
C MET A 1 -14.90 -12.21 18.79
N VAL A 2 -13.80 -12.95 18.96
CA VAL A 2 -12.88 -13.37 17.90
C VAL A 2 -13.50 -14.58 17.21
N GLU A 3 -13.80 -14.49 15.92
CA GLU A 3 -14.29 -15.65 15.17
C GLU A 3 -13.13 -16.61 14.84
N GLY A 4 -13.46 -17.90 14.74
CA GLY A 4 -12.53 -18.99 14.39
C GLY A 4 -12.00 -19.77 15.59
N SER A 5 -12.79 -20.69 16.12
CA SER A 5 -12.33 -21.76 17.01
C SER A 5 -11.57 -22.83 16.23
N SER A 6 -10.25 -22.70 16.12
CA SER A 6 -9.26 -23.79 16.24
C SER A 6 -7.86 -23.21 16.11
N GLY A 7 -7.02 -23.44 17.11
CA GLY A 7 -5.62 -23.01 17.10
C GLY A 7 -5.15 -22.64 18.50
N THR A 8 -4.36 -23.53 19.09
CA THR A 8 -3.59 -23.37 20.33
C THR A 8 -2.50 -22.28 20.24
N PHE A 9 -2.60 -21.36 19.27
CA PHE A 9 -1.53 -20.49 18.79
C PHE A 9 -1.97 -19.03 18.74
N TYR A 10 -1.00 -18.13 18.85
CA TYR A 10 -1.15 -16.69 18.79
C TYR A 10 -1.82 -16.21 17.48
N LYS A 11 -2.79 -15.28 17.59
CA LYS A 11 -3.50 -14.65 16.46
C LYS A 11 -3.08 -13.20 16.33
N GLY A 12 -2.43 -12.84 15.23
CA GLY A 12 -1.90 -11.50 14.92
C GLY A 12 -0.62 -11.55 14.10
N THR A 13 0.04 -10.40 13.96
CA THR A 13 1.35 -10.30 13.30
C THR A 13 2.38 -11.12 14.07
N GLN A 14 3.00 -12.09 13.42
CA GLN A 14 4.12 -12.85 13.99
C GLN A 14 5.42 -12.35 13.40
N ILE A 15 6.40 -12.07 14.24
CA ILE A 15 7.68 -11.54 13.79
C ILE A 15 8.78 -12.54 14.09
N PHE A 16 9.47 -12.91 13.03
CA PHE A 16 10.61 -13.81 13.03
C PHE A 16 11.86 -12.96 12.82
N TYR A 17 12.82 -13.06 13.74
CA TYR A 17 14.03 -12.24 13.73
C TYR A 17 15.27 -13.13 13.78
N VAL A 18 16.28 -12.78 12.97
CA VAL A 18 17.56 -13.49 12.90
C VAL A 18 18.67 -12.53 13.36
N PRO A 19 19.12 -12.58 14.62
CA PRO A 19 19.96 -11.54 15.26
C PRO A 19 21.30 -11.19 14.63
N ARG A 20 21.75 -11.96 13.65
CA ARG A 20 23.03 -11.75 12.98
C ARG A 20 22.92 -11.95 11.45
N GLY A 21 21.69 -11.98 10.90
CA GLY A 21 21.43 -12.23 9.48
C GLY A 21 21.62 -13.69 9.06
N PHE A 22 21.19 -14.03 7.84
CA PHE A 22 21.33 -15.39 7.30
C PHE A 22 22.79 -15.86 7.16
N GLU A 23 23.75 -14.92 7.07
CA GLU A 23 25.18 -15.22 6.91
C GLU A 23 25.87 -15.60 8.23
N SER A 24 25.31 -15.17 9.36
CA SER A 24 25.78 -15.58 10.69
C SER A 24 25.37 -16.98 11.10
N TRP A 25 24.64 -17.67 10.22
CA TRP A 25 24.49 -19.10 10.24
C TRP A 25 25.89 -19.73 10.17
N LEU A 26 26.45 -19.92 11.37
CA LEU A 26 27.75 -20.47 11.73
C LEU A 26 28.71 -20.72 10.54
N PRO A 27 29.69 -19.84 10.28
CA PRO A 27 30.62 -19.94 9.14
C PRO A 27 31.53 -21.19 9.16
N ASN A 28 31.40 -22.05 10.17
CA ASN A 28 32.19 -23.26 10.37
C ASN A 28 31.39 -24.55 10.10
N GLN A 29 30.26 -24.46 9.40
CA GLN A 29 29.40 -25.61 9.10
C GLN A 29 29.58 -26.08 7.66
N ASN A 30 29.62 -27.40 7.48
CA ASN A 30 29.70 -28.03 6.16
C ASN A 30 28.34 -28.00 5.43
N ASP A 31 28.32 -28.29 4.13
CA ASP A 31 27.12 -28.25 3.29
C ASP A 31 25.95 -29.09 3.85
N GLU A 32 26.25 -30.23 4.48
CA GLU A 32 25.25 -31.11 5.09
C GLU A 32 24.63 -30.50 6.38
N GLN A 33 25.43 -29.79 7.18
CA GLN A 33 24.98 -29.04 8.36
C GLN A 33 24.26 -27.75 7.99
N GLN A 34 24.61 -27.11 6.87
CA GLN A 34 23.85 -25.99 6.31
C GLN A 34 22.49 -26.45 5.77
N ASN A 35 22.43 -27.66 5.20
CA ASN A 35 21.20 -28.28 4.68
C ASN A 35 20.30 -28.97 5.73
N SER A 36 20.66 -28.92 7.03
CA SER A 36 19.76 -29.43 8.08
C SER A 36 18.62 -28.43 8.31
N SER A 37 17.36 -28.89 8.39
CA SER A 37 16.24 -28.02 8.76
C SER A 37 16.52 -27.34 10.11
N ARG A 38 16.44 -26.01 10.14
CA ARG A 38 16.58 -25.23 11.37
C ARG A 38 15.27 -24.59 11.72
N GLU A 39 14.95 -24.62 13.01
CA GLU A 39 13.73 -24.05 13.53
C GLU A 39 13.79 -22.53 13.43
N ILE A 40 12.94 -21.96 12.58
CA ILE A 40 12.63 -20.53 12.57
C ILE A 40 11.68 -20.29 13.74
N ILE A 41 12.19 -19.65 14.81
CA ILE A 41 11.40 -19.38 16.01
C ILE A 41 10.78 -17.98 15.94
N ARG A 42 9.54 -17.88 16.41
CA ARG A 42 8.87 -16.60 16.61
C ARG A 42 9.64 -15.80 17.66
N TRP A 43 10.02 -14.56 17.31
CA TRP A 43 10.76 -13.67 18.19
C TRP A 43 9.84 -12.76 19.01
N GLY A 44 8.71 -12.39 18.42
CA GLY A 44 7.61 -11.70 19.09
C GLY A 44 6.37 -11.64 18.21
N GLY A 45 5.43 -10.78 18.57
CA GLY A 45 4.27 -10.53 17.73
C GLY A 45 3.40 -9.41 18.28
N TYR A 46 2.60 -8.86 17.39
CA TYR A 46 1.73 -7.74 17.65
C TYR A 46 0.28 -8.05 17.27
N THR A 47 -0.65 -7.58 18.09
CA THR A 47 -2.09 -7.63 17.84
C THR A 47 -2.67 -6.33 18.39
N PRO A 48 -3.51 -5.61 17.62
CA PRO A 48 -4.16 -4.41 18.09
C PRO A 48 -4.93 -4.67 19.39
N GLU A 49 -4.77 -3.77 20.36
CA GLU A 49 -5.58 -3.83 21.56
C GLU A 49 -7.04 -3.50 21.20
N PRO A 50 -8.05 -4.29 21.64
CA PRO A 50 -9.43 -4.13 21.18
C PRO A 50 -10.04 -2.75 21.42
N ASP A 51 -9.61 -2.06 22.48
CA ASP A 51 -10.04 -0.70 22.84
C ASP A 51 -9.43 0.39 21.93
N THR A 52 -8.37 0.07 21.19
CA THR A 52 -7.77 0.97 20.18
C THR A 52 -8.35 0.79 18.78
N THR A 53 -9.49 0.10 18.66
CA THR A 53 -10.22 -0.13 17.40
C THR A 53 -11.56 0.60 17.43
N CYS A 54 -12.23 0.67 16.28
CA CYS A 54 -13.61 1.15 16.23
C CYS A 54 -14.64 0.01 16.26
N GLY A 55 -14.27 -1.16 16.79
CA GLY A 55 -15.02 -2.41 16.66
C GLY A 55 -14.52 -3.28 15.51
N GLY A 56 -15.36 -4.22 15.06
CA GLY A 56 -15.02 -5.13 13.97
C GLY A 56 -14.22 -6.37 14.39
N SER A 57 -13.95 -7.25 13.43
CA SER A 57 -13.12 -8.43 13.63
C SER A 57 -11.66 -8.11 13.36
N ILE A 58 -10.79 -8.24 14.37
CA ILE A 58 -9.35 -8.09 14.18
C ILE A 58 -8.83 -9.27 13.36
N PHE A 59 -8.59 -9.02 12.07
CA PHE A 59 -8.01 -9.99 11.15
C PHE A 59 -6.73 -9.43 10.53
N ASN A 60 -5.67 -10.22 10.64
CA ASN A 60 -4.34 -9.86 10.18
C ASN A 60 -4.24 -10.13 8.68
N HIS A 61 -3.93 -9.12 7.87
CA HIS A 61 -3.90 -9.28 6.42
C HIS A 61 -2.47 -9.20 5.86
N ASP A 62 -1.90 -8.00 5.75
CA ASP A 62 -0.61 -7.78 5.09
C ASP A 62 0.34 -6.87 5.88
N HIS A 63 1.65 -6.97 5.60
CA HIS A 63 2.68 -6.24 6.32
C HIS A 63 3.83 -5.83 5.42
N VAL A 64 4.26 -4.58 5.56
CA VAL A 64 5.43 -4.04 4.86
C VAL A 64 6.43 -3.48 5.85
N TYR A 65 7.65 -3.98 5.77
CA TYR A 65 8.79 -3.46 6.53
C TYR A 65 9.45 -2.31 5.77
N PHE A 66 9.81 -1.25 6.49
CA PHE A 66 10.63 -0.17 5.94
C PHE A 66 11.44 0.52 7.05
N VAL A 67 12.40 1.37 6.65
CA VAL A 67 13.12 2.25 7.57
C VAL A 67 12.58 3.66 7.37
N HIS A 68 11.97 4.23 8.40
CA HIS A 68 11.37 5.54 8.32
C HIS A 68 12.41 6.62 7.96
N PRO A 69 12.21 7.43 6.91
CA PRO A 69 13.26 8.29 6.37
C PRO A 69 13.66 9.40 7.34
N ILE A 70 12.78 9.82 8.25
CA ILE A 70 13.08 10.86 9.27
C ILE A 70 13.59 10.22 10.58
N THR A 71 12.75 9.49 11.30
CA THR A 71 13.07 8.92 12.61
C THR A 71 14.12 7.81 12.59
N LYS A 72 14.39 7.21 11.42
CA LYS A 72 15.27 6.04 11.22
C LYS A 72 14.83 4.79 11.99
N GLN A 73 13.60 4.78 12.51
CA GLN A 73 13.00 3.58 13.08
C GLN A 73 12.79 2.54 11.99
N ARG A 74 13.01 1.28 12.34
CA ARG A 74 12.62 0.12 11.55
C ARG A 74 11.16 -0.15 11.87
N LEU A 75 10.28 0.23 10.97
CA LEU A 75 8.84 0.16 11.19
C LEU A 75 8.24 -0.96 10.34
N LEU A 76 7.21 -1.58 10.88
CA LEU A 76 6.34 -2.48 10.14
C LEU A 76 4.98 -1.79 10.03
N ILE A 77 4.58 -1.52 8.79
CA ILE A 77 3.19 -1.20 8.46
C ILE A 77 2.41 -2.51 8.49
N ALA A 78 1.38 -2.58 9.32
CA ALA A 78 0.54 -3.76 9.47
C ALA A 78 -0.91 -3.41 9.12
N SER A 79 -1.41 -4.07 8.08
CA SER A 79 -2.77 -3.96 7.57
C SER A 79 -3.67 -4.96 8.28
N TYR A 80 -4.71 -4.45 8.93
CA TYR A 80 -5.71 -5.27 9.59
C TYR A 80 -7.10 -4.93 9.08
N TRP A 81 -7.89 -5.97 8.83
CA TRP A 81 -9.34 -5.79 8.71
C TRP A 81 -9.94 -5.53 10.09
N GLY A 82 -10.97 -4.69 10.14
CA GLY A 82 -11.62 -4.21 11.35
C GLY A 82 -10.78 -3.22 12.18
N ALA A 83 -9.45 -3.33 12.14
CA ALA A 83 -8.55 -2.57 13.01
C ALA A 83 -7.67 -1.53 12.30
N GLY A 84 -7.85 -1.32 10.99
CA GLY A 84 -7.19 -0.24 10.26
C GLY A 84 -5.68 -0.44 10.02
N LEU A 85 -5.01 0.67 9.73
CA LEU A 85 -3.56 0.73 9.55
C LEU A 85 -2.87 0.79 10.91
N ARG A 86 -1.87 -0.06 11.13
CA ARG A 86 -1.04 -0.07 12.35
C ARG A 86 0.42 0.12 12.00
N ILE A 87 1.12 0.92 12.81
CA ILE A 87 2.53 1.20 12.65
C ILE A 87 3.24 0.70 13.91
N VAL A 88 4.09 -0.32 13.78
CA VAL A 88 4.78 -0.93 14.92
C VAL A 88 6.29 -0.83 14.78
N ASP A 89 6.99 -0.59 15.90
CA ASP A 89 8.44 -0.41 15.90
C ASP A 89 9.17 -1.74 16.13
N VAL A 90 9.82 -2.24 15.08
CA VAL A 90 10.62 -3.47 15.11
C VAL A 90 12.12 -3.19 15.23
N SER A 91 12.51 -1.98 15.66
CA SER A 91 13.92 -1.59 15.76
C SER A 91 14.69 -2.40 16.79
N GLU A 92 14.16 -2.57 18.00
CA GLU A 92 14.90 -3.15 19.11
C GLU A 92 14.29 -4.50 19.52
N PRO A 93 14.55 -5.58 18.76
CA PRO A 93 14.06 -6.91 19.14
C PRO A 93 14.68 -7.34 20.48
N PRO A 94 13.91 -8.03 21.34
CA PRO A 94 14.41 -8.48 22.63
C PRO A 94 15.61 -9.43 22.48
N VAL A 95 16.49 -9.46 23.49
CA VAL A 95 17.67 -10.34 23.48
C VAL A 95 17.29 -11.83 23.47
N LEU A 96 16.16 -12.16 24.09
CA LEU A 96 15.59 -13.50 24.12
C LEU A 96 14.27 -13.47 23.34
N ALA A 97 14.08 -14.48 22.47
CA ALA A 97 12.81 -14.67 21.79
C ALA A 97 11.68 -14.86 22.81
N ASP A 98 10.51 -14.32 22.50
CA ASP A 98 9.27 -14.50 23.27
C ASP A 98 8.21 -15.18 22.40
N PRO A 99 8.33 -16.50 22.10
CA PRO A 99 7.44 -17.17 21.15
C PRO A 99 5.98 -17.24 21.62
N LEU A 100 5.74 -17.09 22.93
CA LEU A 100 4.43 -17.20 23.56
C LEU A 100 3.87 -15.87 24.07
N GLY A 101 4.71 -14.84 24.23
CA GLY A 101 4.29 -13.50 24.66
C GLY A 101 4.18 -12.49 23.53
N ILE A 102 3.84 -11.26 23.91
CA ILE A 102 3.51 -10.11 23.05
C ILE A 102 4.26 -8.85 23.49
N SER A 103 5.38 -9.02 24.20
CA SER A 103 6.14 -7.91 24.79
C SER A 103 6.75 -6.97 23.75
N TRP A 104 6.87 -7.43 22.52
CA TRP A 104 7.43 -6.70 21.39
C TRP A 104 6.77 -7.17 20.09
N PRO A 105 6.53 -6.27 19.11
CA PRO A 105 6.88 -4.84 19.08
C PRO A 105 5.80 -3.92 19.67
N PRO A 106 6.18 -2.70 20.12
CA PRO A 106 5.21 -1.66 20.50
C PRO A 106 4.55 -1.03 19.27
N GLU A 107 3.28 -0.64 19.42
CA GLU A 107 2.58 0.26 18.48
C GLU A 107 3.12 1.68 18.65
N VAL A 108 3.46 2.34 17.53
CA VAL A 108 3.90 3.73 17.46
C VAL A 108 2.75 4.66 17.08
N GLY A 109 1.90 4.19 16.17
CA GLY A 109 0.74 4.93 15.70
C GLY A 109 -0.20 4.03 14.91
N ARG A 110 -1.36 4.59 14.58
CA ARG A 110 -2.44 3.89 13.88
C ARG A 110 -3.29 4.86 13.11
N TRP A 111 -3.99 4.40 12.09
CA TRP A 111 -4.99 5.20 11.40
C TRP A 111 -6.28 4.41 11.20
N LEU A 112 -7.41 5.07 11.45
CA LEU A 112 -8.78 4.54 11.39
C LEU A 112 -9.70 5.58 10.75
N GLY A 113 -10.87 5.17 10.28
CA GLY A 113 -11.90 6.11 9.82
C GLY A 113 -12.51 6.93 10.97
N CYS A 114 -12.45 6.42 12.19
CA CYS A 114 -13.18 6.87 13.37
C CYS A 114 -12.25 7.05 14.59
N PRO A 115 -12.70 7.81 15.61
CA PRO A 115 -11.98 7.94 16.87
C PRO A 115 -11.79 6.60 17.59
N SER A 116 -10.64 6.44 18.27
CA SER A 116 -10.31 5.25 19.09
C SER A 116 -9.85 5.62 20.50
N ALA A 117 -10.09 6.86 20.91
CA ALA A 117 -9.85 7.36 22.26
C ALA A 117 -10.91 8.42 22.60
N ASP A 118 -10.98 8.81 23.87
CA ASP A 118 -11.89 9.88 24.32
C ASP A 118 -11.31 11.28 24.07
N GLU A 119 -9.98 11.42 23.99
CA GLU A 119 -9.27 12.69 23.84
C GLU A 119 -7.94 12.54 23.06
N GLY A 120 -7.30 13.67 22.74
CA GLY A 120 -6.00 13.70 22.07
C GLY A 120 -6.07 13.39 20.57
N TRP A 121 -4.95 12.95 20.00
CA TRP A 121 -4.81 12.73 18.54
C TRP A 121 -5.82 11.73 17.97
N TYR A 122 -6.19 10.72 18.77
CA TYR A 122 -7.14 9.67 18.42
C TYR A 122 -8.54 9.88 19.00
N GLY A 123 -8.76 11.03 19.66
CA GLY A 123 -10.07 11.45 20.19
C GLY A 123 -10.94 12.10 19.12
N PRO A 124 -12.22 12.40 19.42
CA PRO A 124 -13.18 12.93 18.44
C PRO A 124 -12.78 14.24 17.77
N ASP A 125 -12.02 15.08 18.46
CA ASP A 125 -11.51 16.36 17.95
C ASP A 125 -10.06 16.22 17.42
N GLY A 126 -9.55 15.00 17.30
CA GLY A 126 -8.17 14.69 16.92
C GLY A 126 -7.99 14.50 15.41
N GLY A 127 -6.74 14.61 14.94
CA GLY A 127 -6.40 14.48 13.52
C GLY A 127 -6.24 13.04 13.02
N GLY A 128 -6.21 12.04 13.90
CA GLY A 128 -5.81 10.66 13.59
C GLY A 128 -6.86 9.79 12.91
N HIS A 129 -7.96 10.38 12.45
CA HIS A 129 -9.06 9.69 11.80
C HIS A 129 -9.73 10.55 10.72
N ALA A 130 -10.69 10.00 9.98
CA ALA A 130 -11.37 10.67 8.86
C ALA A 130 -12.83 11.07 9.17
N ASN A 131 -13.14 11.38 10.43
CA ASN A 131 -14.48 11.77 10.91
C ASN A 131 -15.63 10.82 10.52
N MET A 132 -15.37 9.54 10.27
CA MET A 132 -16.41 8.54 10.04
C MET A 132 -17.05 8.15 11.38
N THR A 133 -18.33 7.78 11.34
CA THR A 133 -18.94 7.12 12.50
C THR A 133 -18.50 5.65 12.56
N PRO A 134 -18.58 4.98 13.73
CA PRO A 134 -18.33 3.54 13.81
C PRO A 134 -19.22 2.73 12.86
N GLU A 135 -20.45 3.16 12.61
CA GLU A 135 -21.35 2.51 11.65
C GLU A 135 -20.88 2.64 10.20
N GLU A 136 -20.35 3.80 9.81
CA GLU A 136 -19.77 4.02 8.48
C GLU A 136 -18.45 3.24 8.32
N TRP A 137 -17.63 3.19 9.36
CA TRP A 137 -16.38 2.42 9.37
C TRP A 137 -16.63 0.93 9.18
N LEU A 138 -17.60 0.37 9.90
CA LEU A 138 -17.93 -1.07 9.89
C LEU A 138 -18.93 -1.47 8.79
N ASP A 139 -19.26 -0.56 7.89
CA ASP A 139 -20.16 -0.85 6.77
C ASP A 139 -19.44 -1.72 5.73
N ALA A 140 -19.79 -3.00 5.69
CA ALA A 140 -19.23 -3.97 4.74
C ALA A 140 -19.46 -3.58 3.27
N GLU A 141 -20.47 -2.77 2.97
CA GLU A 141 -20.70 -2.24 1.61
C GLU A 141 -19.67 -1.16 1.23
N GLN A 142 -19.04 -0.53 2.23
CA GLN A 142 -18.05 0.52 2.05
C GLN A 142 -16.62 0.08 2.34
N GLY A 143 -16.39 -1.13 2.86
CA GLY A 143 -15.06 -1.75 3.02
C GLY A 143 -14.03 -0.93 3.81
N ASN A 144 -14.47 0.12 4.51
CA ASN A 144 -13.60 1.14 5.08
C ASN A 144 -12.64 0.54 6.12
N ASP A 145 -13.11 -0.44 6.89
CA ASP A 145 -12.37 -1.10 7.97
C ASP A 145 -11.43 -2.22 7.51
N ASN A 146 -11.61 -2.72 6.29
CA ASN A 146 -10.89 -3.87 5.76
C ASN A 146 -9.59 -3.46 5.07
N ILE A 147 -8.61 -2.96 5.81
CA ILE A 147 -7.33 -2.58 5.18
C ILE A 147 -6.62 -3.84 4.69
N HIS A 148 -6.60 -4.00 3.36
CA HIS A 148 -6.09 -5.16 2.65
C HIS A 148 -4.60 -5.02 2.41
N TYR A 149 -4.19 -3.89 1.87
CA TYR A 149 -2.82 -3.71 1.40
C TYR A 149 -2.31 -2.32 1.77
N ALA A 150 -1.00 -2.18 1.99
CA ALA A 150 -0.39 -0.91 2.32
C ALA A 150 1.04 -0.82 1.79
N VAL A 151 1.44 0.33 1.26
CA VAL A 151 2.80 0.60 0.77
C VAL A 151 3.27 1.95 1.31
N PRO A 152 4.27 1.95 2.22
CA PRO A 152 4.97 3.17 2.60
C PRO A 152 6.03 3.54 1.55
N TYR A 153 6.25 4.84 1.33
CA TYR A 153 7.47 5.28 0.64
C TYR A 153 8.72 4.94 1.46
N ASP A 154 9.85 4.74 0.80
CA ASP A 154 11.17 4.62 1.46
C ASP A 154 11.86 5.99 1.64
N HIS A 155 11.30 7.05 1.05
CA HIS A 155 11.86 8.39 0.97
C HIS A 155 10.81 9.48 1.25
N LEU A 156 11.26 10.73 1.28
CA LEU A 156 10.39 11.89 1.39
C LEU A 156 10.08 12.48 0.01
N VAL A 157 8.85 12.94 -0.15
CA VAL A 157 8.33 13.53 -1.37
C VAL A 157 7.96 14.99 -1.12
N CYS A 158 8.22 15.87 -2.07
CA CYS A 158 7.84 17.28 -2.03
C CYS A 158 7.44 17.76 -3.42
N ASN A 159 6.18 18.14 -3.65
CA ASN A 159 5.70 18.73 -4.91
C ASN A 159 6.19 17.97 -6.18
N GLY A 160 5.94 16.66 -6.21
CA GLY A 160 6.27 15.79 -7.36
C GLY A 160 7.75 15.42 -7.51
N ILE A 161 8.60 15.70 -6.50
CA ILE A 161 10.00 15.28 -6.49
C ILE A 161 10.37 14.51 -5.21
N SER A 162 11.52 13.85 -5.23
CA SER A 162 12.14 13.26 -4.04
C SER A 162 13.60 13.65 -3.85
N GLU A 163 14.20 13.14 -2.78
CA GLU A 163 15.63 13.26 -2.47
C GLU A 163 16.54 12.59 -3.53
N TYR A 164 15.99 11.75 -4.41
CA TYR A 164 16.75 11.11 -5.49
C TYR A 164 16.98 12.03 -6.70
N VAL A 165 16.21 13.10 -6.82
CA VAL A 165 16.37 14.12 -7.87
C VAL A 165 17.48 15.10 -7.45
N PRO A 166 18.37 15.56 -8.36
CA PRO A 166 19.37 16.56 -8.03
C PRO A 166 18.76 17.84 -7.44
N GLN A 167 19.34 18.35 -6.35
CA GLN A 167 18.84 19.55 -5.66
C GLN A 167 18.66 20.78 -6.56
N ALA A 168 19.43 20.89 -7.65
CA ALA A 168 19.31 21.98 -8.62
C ALA A 168 17.97 21.98 -9.39
N GLU A 169 17.25 20.87 -9.40
CA GLU A 169 15.97 20.68 -10.08
C GLU A 169 14.78 20.77 -9.12
N TRP A 170 15.02 20.93 -7.82
CA TRP A 170 13.96 20.98 -6.83
C TRP A 170 13.10 22.24 -6.96
N PRO A 171 11.76 22.13 -6.87
CA PRO A 171 10.88 23.28 -6.75
C PRO A 171 11.27 24.19 -5.59
N SER A 172 10.99 25.48 -5.72
CA SER A 172 11.40 26.47 -4.72
C SER A 172 10.77 26.22 -3.33
N GLU A 173 9.57 25.65 -3.35
CA GLU A 173 8.75 25.25 -2.21
C GLU A 173 9.37 24.09 -1.44
N CYS A 174 10.33 23.35 -2.02
CA CYS A 174 11.06 22.27 -1.37
C CYS A 174 12.37 22.76 -0.71
N GLY A 175 12.77 24.01 -0.97
CA GLY A 175 13.92 24.65 -0.32
C GLY A 175 15.21 23.84 -0.42
N SER A 176 15.95 23.76 0.68
CA SER A 176 17.18 22.95 0.76
C SER A 176 16.95 21.50 1.25
N GLY A 177 15.71 21.00 1.23
CA GLY A 177 15.37 19.65 1.67
C GLY A 177 14.61 19.61 3.00
N PRO A 178 14.42 18.41 3.59
CA PRO A 178 13.60 18.20 4.79
C PRO A 178 14.08 18.96 6.04
N GLY A 179 15.37 19.31 6.09
CA GLY A 179 15.98 20.09 7.18
C GLY A 179 15.85 21.61 7.02
N ASP A 180 15.24 22.09 5.93
CA ASP A 180 15.04 23.52 5.69
C ASP A 180 14.08 24.12 6.74
N ALA A 181 14.47 25.23 7.35
CA ALA A 181 13.69 25.84 8.45
C ALA A 181 12.34 26.42 8.00
N THR A 182 12.17 26.71 6.70
CA THR A 182 10.94 27.30 6.14
C THR A 182 10.19 26.26 5.32
N HIS A 183 10.90 25.49 4.50
CA HIS A 183 10.31 24.58 3.50
C HIS A 183 10.40 23.10 3.89
N GLY A 184 11.10 22.76 4.98
CA GLY A 184 11.24 21.38 5.44
C GLY A 184 9.89 20.72 5.75
N ALA A 185 8.90 21.52 6.16
CA ALA A 185 7.53 21.06 6.38
C ALA A 185 6.79 20.65 5.10
N ASN A 186 7.33 20.92 3.90
CA ASN A 186 6.71 20.47 2.64
C ASN A 186 7.20 19.07 2.22
N TRP A 187 8.22 18.54 2.88
CA TRP A 187 8.71 17.19 2.66
C TRP A 187 7.88 16.20 3.48
N ARG A 188 7.20 15.31 2.78
CA ARG A 188 6.22 14.39 3.36
C ARG A 188 6.57 12.95 3.11
N HIS A 189 6.27 12.14 4.10
CA HIS A 189 6.28 10.69 3.98
C HIS A 189 4.83 10.22 3.93
N TYR A 190 4.51 9.41 2.93
CA TYR A 190 3.16 8.87 2.76
C TYR A 190 3.16 7.35 2.90
N THR A 191 2.03 6.84 3.37
CA THR A 191 1.69 5.42 3.29
C THR A 191 0.36 5.31 2.57
N ILE A 192 0.34 4.60 1.46
CA ILE A 192 -0.86 4.38 0.68
C ILE A 192 -1.48 3.08 1.17
N ILE A 193 -2.77 3.10 1.42
CA ILE A 193 -3.54 1.95 1.88
C ILE A 193 -4.66 1.64 0.90
N ALA A 194 -4.97 0.36 0.73
CA ALA A 194 -6.07 -0.13 -0.07
C ALA A 194 -7.08 -0.84 0.85
N PRO A 195 -8.33 -0.37 0.95
CA PRO A 195 -9.40 -1.12 1.59
C PRO A 195 -9.92 -2.23 0.66
N GLU A 196 -10.26 -3.38 1.24
CA GLU A 196 -10.99 -4.45 0.56
C GLU A 196 -12.48 -4.33 0.85
N TYR A 197 -13.22 -4.11 -0.21
CA TYR A 197 -14.67 -4.12 -0.18
C TYR A 197 -15.09 -5.57 -0.37
N GLY A 198 -16.17 -6.00 0.28
CA GLY A 198 -16.74 -7.31 -0.03
C GLY A 198 -17.12 -7.41 -1.51
N SER A 199 -17.58 -8.58 -1.96
CA SER A 199 -18.07 -8.78 -3.34
C SER A 199 -19.37 -8.01 -3.61
N ASN A 200 -19.28 -6.69 -3.68
CA ASN A 200 -20.38 -5.74 -3.79
C ASN A 200 -20.07 -4.65 -4.84
N PRO A 201 -21.08 -3.87 -5.26
CA PRO A 201 -20.91 -2.87 -6.31
C PRO A 201 -19.94 -1.72 -5.96
N GLY A 202 -19.66 -1.50 -4.68
CA GLY A 202 -18.72 -0.49 -4.19
C GLY A 202 -17.26 -0.91 -4.28
N HIS A 203 -16.93 -2.15 -4.66
CA HIS A 203 -15.55 -2.62 -4.74
C HIS A 203 -14.81 -2.11 -5.96
N THR A 204 -14.40 -0.86 -5.95
CA THR A 204 -13.90 -0.15 -7.15
C THR A 204 -12.47 0.38 -7.00
N GLY A 205 -11.60 -0.39 -6.35
CA GLY A 205 -10.17 -0.13 -6.34
C GLY A 205 -9.77 1.14 -5.61
N PHE A 206 -10.35 1.38 -4.43
CA PHE A 206 -10.00 2.54 -3.64
C PHE A 206 -8.55 2.47 -3.12
N LEU A 207 -7.88 3.62 -3.13
CA LEU A 207 -6.59 3.84 -2.52
C LEU A 207 -6.65 5.10 -1.68
N TRP A 208 -6.21 5.06 -0.44
CA TRP A 208 -6.17 6.22 0.44
C TRP A 208 -4.74 6.55 0.80
N THR A 209 -4.41 7.83 0.80
CA THR A 209 -3.06 8.28 1.14
C THR A 209 -3.06 8.85 2.54
N ILE A 210 -2.23 8.26 3.39
CA ILE A 210 -2.06 8.64 4.78
C ILE A 210 -0.71 9.36 4.90
N ASP A 211 -0.72 10.61 5.39
CA ASP A 211 0.51 11.26 5.84
C ASP A 211 1.01 10.51 7.07
N THR A 212 2.22 9.97 6.96
CA THR A 212 2.91 9.25 8.03
C THR A 212 4.28 9.87 8.30
N THR A 213 4.46 11.16 7.98
CA THR A 213 5.68 11.95 8.22
C THR A 213 6.08 11.94 9.69
N ASP A 214 5.10 12.08 10.58
CA ASP A 214 5.21 11.68 11.97
C ASP A 214 4.46 10.35 12.15
N PRO A 215 5.16 9.21 12.34
CA PRO A 215 4.51 7.91 12.44
C PRO A 215 3.66 7.76 13.71
N THR A 216 3.76 8.67 14.67
CA THR A 216 2.89 8.71 15.86
C THR A 216 1.57 9.43 15.61
N ARG A 217 1.50 10.23 14.54
CA ARG A 217 0.37 11.09 14.19
C ARG A 217 -0.04 10.95 12.72
N PRO A 218 -0.41 9.74 12.27
CA PRO A 218 -0.83 9.56 10.90
C PRO A 218 -2.22 10.17 10.64
N PHE A 219 -2.47 10.71 9.45
CA PHE A 219 -3.78 11.26 9.07
C PHE A 219 -4.04 11.18 7.56
N LEU A 220 -5.32 11.18 7.18
CA LEU A 220 -5.75 11.05 5.78
C LEU A 220 -5.53 12.36 5.02
N VAL A 221 -4.95 12.27 3.82
CA VAL A 221 -4.66 13.44 2.96
C VAL A 221 -5.18 13.33 1.53
N SER A 222 -5.42 12.11 1.03
CA SER A 222 -6.02 11.88 -0.29
C SER A 222 -6.84 10.60 -0.33
N LYS A 223 -7.80 10.55 -1.25
CA LYS A 223 -8.53 9.35 -1.66
C LYS A 223 -8.58 9.27 -3.18
N TRP A 224 -8.28 8.10 -3.69
CA TRP A 224 -8.38 7.74 -5.09
C TRP A 224 -9.28 6.51 -5.27
N ARG A 225 -9.81 6.36 -6.47
CA ARG A 225 -10.60 5.21 -6.91
C ARG A 225 -10.41 5.03 -8.41
N LEU A 226 -10.66 3.82 -8.90
CA LEU A 226 -10.53 3.54 -10.33
C LEU A 226 -11.38 4.51 -11.18
N PRO A 227 -10.78 5.21 -12.15
CA PRO A 227 -11.50 6.16 -12.99
C PRO A 227 -12.40 5.43 -13.99
N GLY A 228 -13.47 6.12 -14.41
CA GLY A 228 -14.41 5.64 -15.44
C GLY A 228 -15.86 5.52 -14.93
N GLU A 229 -16.79 5.30 -15.87
CA GLU A 229 -18.20 5.03 -15.57
C GLU A 229 -18.56 3.60 -16.02
N GLY A 230 -18.96 2.77 -15.07
CA GLY A 230 -19.40 1.40 -15.32
C GLY A 230 -20.89 1.31 -15.67
N THR A 231 -21.34 0.11 -16.03
CA THR A 231 -22.76 -0.17 -16.28
C THR A 231 -23.21 -1.32 -15.41
N LEU A 232 -24.24 -1.11 -14.58
CA LEU A 232 -24.82 -2.13 -13.70
C LEU A 232 -25.60 -3.19 -14.51
N ALA A 233 -25.88 -4.34 -13.90
CA ALA A 233 -26.59 -5.45 -14.55
C ALA A 233 -28.00 -5.07 -15.07
N ASN A 234 -28.63 -4.08 -14.45
CA ASN A 234 -29.93 -3.52 -14.85
C ASN A 234 -29.83 -2.46 -15.97
N GLY A 235 -28.62 -2.18 -16.47
CA GLY A 235 -28.34 -1.17 -17.50
C GLY A 235 -28.18 0.27 -16.99
N SER A 236 -28.34 0.54 -15.69
CA SER A 236 -28.07 1.87 -15.14
C SER A 236 -26.57 2.12 -14.99
N LYS A 237 -26.17 3.38 -14.93
CA LYS A 237 -24.75 3.77 -14.80
C LYS A 237 -24.24 3.60 -13.38
N HIS A 238 -23.02 3.12 -13.26
CA HIS A 238 -22.25 3.13 -12.01
C HIS A 238 -21.24 4.28 -12.08
N PRO A 239 -21.11 5.13 -11.05
CA PRO A 239 -20.27 6.33 -11.12
C PRO A 239 -18.75 6.05 -11.14
N GLN A 240 -18.36 4.79 -11.26
CA GLN A 240 -16.99 4.27 -11.16
C GLN A 240 -16.84 3.06 -12.07
N HIS A 241 -15.60 2.62 -12.32
CA HIS A 241 -15.32 1.38 -13.04
C HIS A 241 -16.11 0.20 -12.42
N TYR A 242 -16.94 -0.45 -13.22
CA TYR A 242 -17.75 -1.59 -12.79
C TYR A 242 -18.16 -2.42 -14.02
N ILE A 243 -17.94 -3.73 -13.94
CA ILE A 243 -18.40 -4.71 -14.91
C ILE A 243 -19.39 -5.66 -14.20
N PRO A 244 -20.60 -5.87 -14.73
CA PRO A 244 -21.53 -6.87 -14.20
C PRO A 244 -20.91 -8.28 -14.23
N GLY A 245 -21.15 -9.07 -13.18
CA GLY A 245 -20.68 -10.45 -13.12
C GLY A 245 -20.05 -10.86 -11.79
N GLY A 246 -19.95 -9.95 -10.82
CA GLY A 246 -19.33 -10.22 -9.52
C GLY A 246 -17.80 -10.04 -9.54
N TYR A 247 -17.29 -9.22 -10.46
CA TYR A 247 -15.89 -8.84 -10.48
C TYR A 247 -15.51 -8.02 -9.24
N ILE A 248 -14.31 -8.29 -8.74
CA ILE A 248 -13.68 -7.66 -7.58
C ILE A 248 -12.56 -6.77 -8.12
N TYR A 249 -12.52 -5.48 -7.80
CA TYR A 249 -11.49 -4.56 -8.30
C TYR A 249 -10.49 -4.14 -7.23
N SER A 250 -10.08 -5.09 -6.38
CA SER A 250 -9.17 -4.84 -5.26
C SER A 250 -7.74 -4.60 -5.75
N PRO A 251 -7.03 -3.58 -5.25
CA PRO A 251 -5.58 -3.54 -5.34
C PRO A 251 -5.00 -4.70 -4.53
N HIS A 252 -4.05 -5.42 -5.10
CA HIS A 252 -3.47 -6.60 -4.45
C HIS A 252 -1.95 -6.64 -4.49
N ASN A 253 -1.33 -5.71 -5.23
CA ASN A 253 0.08 -5.44 -5.15
C ASN A 253 0.37 -4.00 -5.51
N GLY A 254 1.46 -3.45 -4.99
CA GLY A 254 1.93 -2.15 -5.41
C GLY A 254 3.31 -1.81 -4.91
N ASP A 255 3.91 -0.81 -5.55
CA ASP A 255 5.26 -0.35 -5.26
C ASP A 255 5.39 1.14 -5.55
N THR A 256 6.26 1.81 -4.83
CA THR A 256 6.47 3.26 -4.94
C THR A 256 7.55 3.58 -5.97
N GLY A 257 7.23 4.49 -6.89
CA GLY A 257 8.20 5.11 -7.78
C GLY A 257 9.07 6.14 -7.07
N THR A 258 10.01 6.74 -7.80
CA THR A 258 11.00 7.66 -7.17
C THR A 258 10.48 9.07 -6.89
N ASN A 259 9.42 9.55 -7.53
CA ASN A 259 9.04 10.98 -7.50
C ASN A 259 7.61 11.24 -7.03
N GLY A 260 7.08 10.37 -6.16
CA GLY A 260 5.68 10.46 -5.72
C GLY A 260 4.72 9.66 -6.60
N HIS A 261 5.22 8.89 -7.56
CA HIS A 261 4.41 7.91 -8.26
C HIS A 261 4.19 6.66 -7.42
N VAL A 262 3.07 5.99 -7.63
CA VAL A 262 2.81 4.66 -7.09
C VAL A 262 2.14 3.80 -8.13
N TYR A 263 2.65 2.58 -8.25
CA TYR A 263 2.23 1.55 -9.18
C TYR A 263 1.39 0.52 -8.45
N TRP A 264 0.24 0.16 -9.02
CA TRP A 264 -0.66 -0.81 -8.40
C TRP A 264 -1.22 -1.78 -9.42
N THR A 265 -1.27 -3.06 -9.07
CA THR A 265 -2.08 -4.04 -9.78
C THR A 265 -3.42 -4.18 -9.11
N HIS A 266 -4.46 -4.25 -9.94
CA HIS A 266 -5.82 -4.51 -9.51
C HIS A 266 -6.32 -5.81 -10.09
N TYR A 267 -7.10 -6.53 -9.30
CA TYR A 267 -7.97 -7.58 -9.82
C TYR A 267 -8.86 -7.01 -10.92
N HIS A 268 -8.87 -7.67 -12.08
CA HIS A 268 -9.77 -7.37 -13.20
C HIS A 268 -9.69 -5.94 -13.80
N ALA A 269 -8.73 -5.12 -13.38
CA ALA A 269 -8.54 -3.75 -13.86
C ALA A 269 -7.10 -3.44 -14.29
N GLY A 270 -6.19 -4.42 -14.31
CA GLY A 270 -4.81 -4.26 -14.77
C GLY A 270 -3.95 -3.40 -13.85
N ASN A 271 -2.97 -2.71 -14.43
CA ASN A 271 -1.98 -1.91 -13.71
C ASN A 271 -2.27 -0.43 -13.87
N TRP A 272 -2.09 0.34 -12.79
CA TRP A 272 -2.32 1.77 -12.75
C TRP A 272 -1.12 2.48 -12.14
N VAL A 273 -0.84 3.66 -12.69
CA VAL A 273 0.14 4.60 -12.13
C VAL A 273 -0.61 5.82 -11.61
N THR A 274 -0.38 6.13 -10.35
CA THR A 274 -0.97 7.25 -9.65
C THR A 274 0.10 8.19 -9.12
N ASP A 275 -0.10 9.50 -9.26
CA ASP A 275 0.76 10.54 -8.70
C ASP A 275 0.19 11.04 -7.36
N HIS A 276 1.01 10.89 -6.33
CA HIS A 276 0.81 11.31 -4.94
C HIS A 276 1.79 12.39 -4.51
N GLY A 277 2.73 12.77 -5.38
CA GLY A 277 3.79 13.72 -5.04
C GLY A 277 3.29 15.16 -4.88
N ARG A 278 2.10 15.43 -5.41
CA ARG A 278 1.45 16.73 -5.40
C ARG A 278 0.38 16.92 -4.31
N ILE A 279 0.28 15.95 -3.41
CA ILE A 279 -0.76 15.94 -2.37
C ILE A 279 -0.61 17.14 -1.42
N TRP A 280 0.61 17.43 -0.95
CA TRP A 280 0.79 18.40 0.12
C TRP A 280 0.36 19.81 -0.26
N GLU A 281 0.66 20.23 -1.49
CA GLU A 281 0.34 21.56 -1.99
C GLU A 281 -1.09 21.68 -2.54
N GLU A 282 -1.74 20.56 -2.88
CA GLU A 282 -3.10 20.54 -3.40
C GLU A 282 -4.16 20.32 -2.31
N ILE A 283 -3.76 20.05 -1.06
CA ILE A 283 -4.68 20.10 0.10
C ILE A 283 -5.20 21.52 0.28
N VAL A 284 -6.52 21.65 0.42
CA VAL A 284 -7.14 22.91 0.87
C VAL A 284 -7.22 22.88 2.39
N TRP A 285 -6.41 23.73 3.03
CA TRP A 285 -6.38 23.89 4.48
C TRP A 285 -7.40 24.93 4.95
N GLU A 286 -8.07 24.70 6.08
CA GLU A 286 -9.08 25.60 6.65
C GLU A 286 -8.56 27.04 6.81
N ASN A 287 -7.31 27.20 7.21
CA ASN A 287 -6.67 28.51 7.42
C ASN A 287 -5.83 28.98 6.21
N GLY A 288 -5.91 28.28 5.07
CA GLY A 288 -5.14 28.57 3.86
C GLY A 288 -3.64 28.31 3.98
N VAL A 289 -3.18 27.69 5.09
CA VAL A 289 -1.79 27.32 5.34
C VAL A 289 -1.73 25.90 5.93
N PRO A 290 -0.65 25.14 5.68
CA PRO A 290 -0.55 23.80 6.23
C PRO A 290 -0.48 23.74 7.76
N GLU A 291 -1.31 22.87 8.36
CA GLU A 291 -1.43 22.70 9.82
C GLU A 291 -1.38 21.20 10.23
N PRO A 292 -0.24 20.50 10.00
CA PRO A 292 -0.12 19.07 10.29
C PRO A 292 -0.37 18.69 11.76
N ASP A 293 -0.16 19.61 12.70
CA ASP A 293 -0.41 19.37 14.13
C ASP A 293 -1.88 19.14 14.49
N ARG A 294 -2.81 19.51 13.60
CA ARG A 294 -4.25 19.23 13.70
C ARG A 294 -4.68 18.03 12.85
N GLY A 295 -3.81 17.53 11.98
CA GLY A 295 -4.07 16.43 11.06
C GLY A 295 -5.31 16.66 10.19
N PHE A 296 -6.14 15.63 10.07
CA PHE A 296 -7.35 15.67 9.26
C PHE A 296 -8.30 16.83 9.60
N GLN A 297 -8.34 17.27 10.86
CA GLN A 297 -9.25 18.35 11.30
C GLN A 297 -8.88 19.74 10.76
N ALA A 298 -7.72 19.91 10.16
CA ALA A 298 -7.34 21.16 9.49
C ALA A 298 -7.57 21.14 7.97
N ILE A 299 -8.02 20.01 7.42
CA ILE A 299 -8.24 19.85 5.99
C ILE A 299 -9.70 20.19 5.67
N GLU A 300 -9.90 21.18 4.81
CA GLU A 300 -11.22 21.52 4.25
C GLU A 300 -11.53 20.65 3.03
N GLU A 301 -10.54 20.41 2.16
CA GLU A 301 -10.65 19.52 0.99
C GLU A 301 -9.39 18.66 0.87
N LEU A 302 -9.58 17.34 0.74
CA LEU A 302 -8.50 16.39 0.46
C LEU A 302 -7.87 16.70 -0.90
N ALA A 303 -6.56 16.47 -1.03
CA ALA A 303 -5.91 16.59 -2.33
C ALA A 303 -6.41 15.51 -3.30
N PRO A 304 -6.45 15.79 -4.60
CA PRO A 304 -6.64 14.77 -5.61
C PRO A 304 -5.37 13.93 -5.77
N THR A 305 -5.53 12.63 -5.98
CA THR A 305 -4.49 11.77 -6.56
C THR A 305 -4.72 11.69 -8.06
N HIS A 306 -3.68 11.94 -8.86
CA HIS A 306 -3.79 11.99 -10.31
C HIS A 306 -3.49 10.62 -10.93
N THR A 307 -4.32 10.15 -11.86
CA THR A 307 -3.97 9.00 -12.70
C THR A 307 -3.09 9.47 -13.84
N ILE A 308 -1.86 8.96 -13.90
CA ILE A 308 -0.87 9.37 -14.92
C ILE A 308 -0.61 8.28 -15.95
N GLY A 309 -0.93 7.02 -15.65
CA GLY A 309 -0.76 5.92 -16.58
C GLY A 309 -1.63 4.71 -16.23
N TYR A 310 -1.84 3.84 -17.22
CA TYR A 310 -2.46 2.53 -17.02
C TYR A 310 -1.96 1.53 -18.06
N TYR A 311 -1.92 0.26 -17.68
CA TYR A 311 -1.60 -0.86 -18.57
C TYR A 311 -2.59 -1.99 -18.33
N LEU A 312 -3.33 -2.35 -19.38
CA LEU A 312 -4.24 -3.49 -19.37
C LEU A 312 -3.58 -4.65 -20.13
N PRO A 313 -3.38 -5.82 -19.50
CA PRO A 313 -2.92 -6.99 -20.21
C PRO A 313 -3.98 -7.43 -21.24
N SER A 314 -3.73 -7.20 -22.52
CA SER A 314 -4.58 -7.65 -23.64
C SER A 314 -4.14 -9.00 -24.21
N GLY A 315 -3.18 -9.66 -23.57
CA GLY A 315 -2.41 -10.76 -24.15
C GLY A 315 -1.43 -10.28 -25.24
N PRO A 316 -0.48 -11.13 -25.63
CA PRO A 316 0.48 -10.77 -26.68
C PRO A 316 -0.18 -10.58 -28.04
N TYR A 317 0.23 -9.55 -28.77
CA TYR A 317 -0.37 -9.19 -30.08
C TYR A 317 -0.22 -10.29 -31.15
N TRP A 318 0.71 -11.23 -30.97
CA TRP A 318 0.90 -12.38 -31.87
C TRP A 318 -0.05 -13.54 -31.61
N ILE A 319 -0.98 -13.39 -30.66
CA ILE A 319 -2.05 -14.33 -30.40
C ILE A 319 -3.37 -13.68 -30.83
N ASP A 320 -4.03 -14.25 -31.83
CA ASP A 320 -5.28 -13.71 -32.42
C ASP A 320 -6.45 -13.69 -31.42
N ASP A 321 -6.52 -14.70 -30.55
CA ASP A 321 -7.49 -14.81 -29.45
C ASP A 321 -6.75 -15.23 -28.17
N PRO A 322 -6.12 -14.27 -27.47
CA PRO A 322 -5.34 -14.56 -26.27
C PRO A 322 -6.22 -15.06 -25.13
N THR A 323 -7.46 -14.60 -25.03
CA THR A 323 -8.43 -15.07 -24.02
C THR A 323 -8.62 -16.58 -24.09
N THR A 324 -8.95 -17.10 -25.28
CA THR A 324 -9.14 -18.55 -25.47
C THR A 324 -7.81 -19.31 -25.43
N THR A 325 -6.75 -18.77 -26.04
CA THR A 325 -5.46 -19.47 -26.20
C THR A 325 -4.71 -19.61 -24.89
N LEU A 326 -4.71 -18.56 -24.06
CA LEU A 326 -4.08 -18.57 -22.75
C LEU A 326 -5.02 -19.11 -21.68
N GLY A 327 -6.31 -19.24 -21.99
CA GLY A 327 -7.30 -19.77 -21.06
C GLY A 327 -7.53 -18.83 -19.88
N TYR A 328 -7.60 -17.52 -20.12
CA TYR A 328 -7.86 -16.51 -19.08
C TYR A 328 -9.20 -16.75 -18.34
N ASP A 329 -10.15 -17.44 -18.98
CA ASP A 329 -11.42 -17.85 -18.38
C ASP A 329 -11.33 -19.14 -17.53
N MET A 330 -10.18 -19.82 -17.50
CA MET A 330 -9.98 -21.14 -16.86
C MET A 330 -9.10 -21.09 -15.60
N ALA A 331 -8.59 -19.93 -15.21
CA ALA A 331 -7.83 -19.77 -13.98
C ALA A 331 -8.75 -19.93 -12.73
N ASP A 332 -8.19 -20.35 -11.60
CA ASP A 332 -8.94 -20.77 -10.40
C ASP A 332 -9.99 -19.72 -10.00
N CYS A 333 -11.23 -20.15 -9.77
CA CYS A 333 -12.36 -19.29 -9.43
C CYS A 333 -12.20 -18.51 -8.12
N TRP A 334 -11.24 -18.87 -7.26
CA TRP A 334 -10.86 -18.04 -6.11
C TRP A 334 -10.07 -16.81 -6.58
N ALA A 335 -9.06 -17.01 -7.44
CA ALA A 335 -8.08 -15.98 -7.76
C ALA A 335 -8.43 -15.19 -9.03
N SER A 336 -9.05 -15.76 -10.07
CA SER A 336 -9.32 -15.02 -11.30
C SER A 336 -10.30 -15.74 -12.20
N CYS A 337 -11.57 -15.37 -12.12
CA CYS A 337 -12.52 -15.64 -13.19
C CYS A 337 -12.40 -14.50 -14.23
N MET A 338 -11.86 -14.81 -15.41
CA MET A 338 -12.09 -14.10 -16.69
C MET A 338 -11.19 -12.93 -17.13
N ILE A 339 -10.02 -12.64 -16.53
CA ILE A 339 -9.05 -11.63 -17.05
C ILE A 339 -7.62 -12.06 -16.66
N PRO A 340 -6.56 -11.73 -17.45
CA PRO A 340 -5.18 -11.83 -17.01
C PRO A 340 -5.00 -11.17 -15.64
N PHE A 341 -4.46 -11.94 -14.70
CA PHE A 341 -4.41 -11.58 -13.29
C PHE A 341 -2.98 -11.25 -12.87
N ASP A 342 -2.69 -9.96 -12.75
CA ASP A 342 -1.35 -9.43 -12.47
C ASP A 342 -0.96 -9.57 -11.00
N TRP A 343 -0.74 -10.79 -10.50
CA TRP A 343 -0.39 -11.12 -9.11
C TRP A 343 0.77 -10.31 -8.49
N GLY A 344 1.86 -10.16 -9.23
CA GLY A 344 3.10 -9.56 -8.73
C GLY A 344 3.35 -8.19 -9.33
N LEU A 345 3.83 -7.23 -8.54
CA LEU A 345 4.38 -5.98 -9.04
C LEU A 345 5.64 -5.61 -8.28
N GLN A 346 6.67 -5.17 -8.99
CA GLN A 346 7.86 -4.56 -8.40
C GLN A 346 8.39 -3.46 -9.31
N TYR A 347 8.70 -2.31 -8.71
CA TYR A 347 9.36 -1.20 -9.36
C TYR A 347 10.89 -1.30 -9.22
N ASP A 348 11.59 -0.93 -10.30
CA ASP A 348 13.04 -0.78 -10.33
C ASP A 348 13.37 0.70 -10.54
N PRO A 349 14.24 1.31 -9.71
CA PRO A 349 14.63 2.72 -9.82
C PRO A 349 15.26 3.14 -11.15
N ARG A 350 15.54 2.20 -12.06
CA ARG A 350 15.93 2.47 -13.46
C ARG A 350 14.73 2.74 -14.37
N GLY A 351 13.51 2.76 -13.82
CA GLY A 351 12.27 3.03 -14.57
C GLY A 351 11.57 1.78 -15.09
N PHE A 352 11.83 0.60 -14.53
CA PHE A 352 11.15 -0.63 -14.97
C PHE A 352 10.10 -1.06 -13.95
N MET A 353 9.00 -1.59 -14.45
CA MET A 353 7.98 -2.28 -13.67
C MET A 353 7.94 -3.74 -14.10
N PHE A 354 8.18 -4.64 -13.15
CA PHE A 354 8.06 -6.07 -13.32
C PHE A 354 6.68 -6.50 -12.85
N VAL A 355 5.85 -6.99 -13.77
CA VAL A 355 4.49 -7.44 -13.49
C VAL A 355 4.44 -8.95 -13.66
N SER A 356 4.07 -9.68 -12.63
CA SER A 356 3.85 -11.13 -12.70
C SER A 356 2.37 -11.41 -12.89
N GLU A 357 2.00 -12.01 -14.01
CA GLU A 357 0.65 -12.46 -14.31
C GLU A 357 0.56 -13.99 -14.13
N MET A 358 -0.51 -14.48 -13.51
CA MET A 358 -0.64 -15.90 -13.13
C MET A 358 -0.51 -16.87 -14.30
N VAL A 359 -1.02 -16.52 -15.49
CA VAL A 359 -1.14 -17.43 -16.62
C VAL A 359 0.03 -17.34 -17.59
N SER A 360 0.47 -16.11 -17.88
CA SER A 360 1.37 -15.79 -18.98
C SER A 360 2.79 -15.41 -18.54
N GLY A 361 3.03 -15.30 -17.24
CA GLY A 361 4.36 -15.11 -16.67
C GLY A 361 4.68 -13.65 -16.35
N VAL A 362 5.95 -13.26 -16.51
CA VAL A 362 6.43 -11.93 -16.10
C VAL A 362 6.56 -11.01 -17.32
N TYR A 363 5.95 -9.83 -17.20
CA TYR A 363 6.08 -8.71 -18.13
C TYR A 363 7.01 -7.65 -17.55
N VAL A 364 7.73 -6.96 -18.43
CA VAL A 364 8.52 -5.78 -18.08
C VAL A 364 7.96 -4.61 -18.86
N VAL A 365 7.51 -3.59 -18.14
CA VAL A 365 6.95 -2.37 -18.69
C VAL A 365 7.84 -1.21 -18.25
N GLN A 366 7.98 -0.20 -19.11
CA GLN A 366 8.65 1.05 -18.79
C GLN A 366 7.66 2.17 -19.10
N PHE A 367 7.34 2.98 -18.09
CA PHE A 367 6.46 4.14 -18.27
C PHE A 367 7.26 5.36 -18.66
N ASP A 368 6.66 6.23 -19.47
CA ASP A 368 7.31 7.44 -19.96
C ASP A 368 7.67 8.39 -18.80
N GLU A 369 6.87 8.42 -17.75
CA GLU A 369 7.01 9.32 -16.60
C GLU A 369 8.26 9.04 -15.74
N ASP A 370 8.71 7.78 -15.67
CA ASP A 370 9.90 7.37 -14.91
C ASP A 370 10.99 6.77 -15.82
N PHE A 371 10.96 7.09 -17.11
CA PHE A 371 11.93 6.60 -18.09
C PHE A 371 13.35 7.10 -17.80
N ASP A 372 14.29 6.19 -17.58
CA ASP A 372 15.72 6.50 -17.56
C ASP A 372 16.37 6.24 -18.93
N PRO A 373 16.78 7.28 -19.69
CA PRO A 373 17.39 7.12 -21.00
C PRO A 373 18.71 6.33 -21.01
N ARG A 374 19.33 6.14 -19.84
CA ARG A 374 20.55 5.32 -19.68
C ARG A 374 20.24 3.82 -19.72
N TYR A 375 19.01 3.43 -19.41
CA TYR A 375 18.56 2.04 -19.29
C TYR A 375 17.32 1.81 -20.16
N ASN A 376 17.52 1.79 -21.47
CA ASN A 376 16.44 1.46 -22.40
C ASN A 376 16.24 -0.07 -22.42
N TYR A 377 15.00 -0.55 -22.25
CA TYR A 377 14.68 -1.93 -22.55
C TYR A 377 14.55 -2.08 -24.07
N PRO A 378 15.49 -2.75 -24.76
CA PRO A 378 15.35 -2.92 -26.19
C PRO A 378 14.07 -3.71 -26.46
N ALA A 379 13.24 -3.23 -27.39
CA ALA A 379 12.10 -4.01 -27.85
C ALA A 379 12.61 -5.39 -28.25
N LEU A 380 12.09 -6.45 -27.62
CA LEU A 380 12.51 -7.82 -27.89
C LEU A 380 12.21 -8.22 -29.36
N TRP A 381 11.35 -7.47 -30.03
CA TRP A 381 10.88 -7.69 -31.39
C TRP A 381 10.75 -6.34 -32.11
N THR A 382 11.32 -6.22 -33.30
CA THR A 382 10.98 -5.15 -34.24
C THR A 382 9.76 -5.58 -35.04
N ILE A 383 8.74 -4.72 -35.13
CA ILE A 383 7.67 -4.90 -36.11
C ILE A 383 8.32 -4.74 -37.48
N GLU A 384 8.51 -5.84 -38.21
CA GLU A 384 8.78 -5.74 -39.64
C GLU A 384 7.48 -5.21 -40.26
N GLU A 385 7.53 -4.02 -40.87
CA GLU A 385 6.44 -3.55 -41.71
C GLU A 385 6.33 -4.53 -42.88
N ASP A 386 5.26 -5.34 -42.90
CA ASP A 386 4.89 -6.11 -44.08
C ASP A 386 4.49 -5.12 -45.19
N ASP A 387 5.33 -5.02 -46.23
CA ASP A 387 5.11 -4.27 -47.49
C ASP A 387 3.85 -4.72 -48.26
#